data_AF-A0A9E5FGZ5-F1
#
_entry.id   AF-A0A9E5FGZ5-F1
#
_cell.length_a   1.000
_cell.length_b   1.000
_cell.length_c   1.000
_cell.angle_alpha   90.00
_cell.angle_beta   90.00
_cell.angle_gamma   90.00
#
_symmetry.space_group_name_H-M   'P 1'
#
loop_
_entity.id
_entity.type
_entity.pdbx_description
1 polymer ?
#
loop_
_entity_poly.entity_id
_entity_poly.type
_entity_poly.pdbx_seq_one_letter_code
_entity_poly.pdbx_strand_id
1 'polypeptide(L)' 'MIAWAMATSVLVGVFTADPTKGSAKLRAGAVAFDITPTTFPVLINGGMTSATATRVKTLLHARSLVLDDGNSRCA' A
#
# COMPACT_ATOMS: atom_id res chain seq x y z
N MET A 1 23.45 27.99 64.74
CA MET A 1 23.72 26.57 65.06
C MET A 1 22.46 25.79 64.69
N ILE A 2 22.58 24.82 63.75
CA ILE A 2 21.60 23.75 63.41
C ILE A 2 20.40 24.22 62.56
N ALA A 3 19.99 23.61 61.44
CA ALA A 3 20.45 22.45 60.68
C ALA A 3 19.99 22.58 59.20
N TRP A 4 20.70 21.87 58.32
CA TRP A 4 20.61 21.93 56.87
C TRP A 4 19.29 21.38 56.27
N ALA A 5 18.90 22.06 55.20
CA ALA A 5 17.96 21.58 54.19
C ALA A 5 18.52 20.37 53.43
N MET A 6 17.70 19.34 53.21
CA MET A 6 17.71 18.51 52.00
C MET A 6 16.34 17.83 51.89
N ALA A 7 15.38 18.50 51.25
CA ALA A 7 14.17 17.84 50.77
C ALA A 7 14.48 17.20 49.41
N THR A 8 14.82 15.91 49.42
CA THR A 8 15.03 15.14 48.19
C THR A 8 13.67 14.88 47.53
N SER A 9 13.35 15.66 46.50
CA SER A 9 12.16 15.44 45.68
C SER A 9 12.42 14.28 44.72
N VAL A 10 11.76 13.14 44.94
CA VAL A 10 11.79 12.01 43.99
C VAL A 10 10.80 12.31 42.87
N LEU A 11 11.30 12.50 41.65
CA LEU A 11 10.49 12.53 40.44
C LEU A 11 10.22 11.09 39.98
N VAL A 12 9.00 10.61 40.19
CA VAL A 12 8.51 9.39 39.54
C VAL A 12 8.04 9.77 38.13
N GLY A 13 8.89 9.53 37.13
CA GLY A 13 8.50 9.63 35.73
C GLY A 13 7.66 8.43 35.34
N VAL A 14 6.36 8.64 35.11
CA VAL A 14 5.51 7.63 34.45
C VAL A 14 5.86 7.66 32.96
N PHE A 15 6.62 6.68 32.49
CA PHE A 15 6.81 6.45 31.06
C PHE A 15 5.53 5.83 30.50
N THR A 16 4.64 6.65 29.94
CA THR A 16 3.60 6.14 29.05
C THR A 16 4.27 5.76 27.73
N ALA A 17 4.56 4.48 27.55
CA ALA A 17 4.91 3.97 26.23
C ALA A 17 3.69 4.22 25.32
N ASP A 18 3.86 5.05 24.30
CA ASP A 18 2.85 5.23 23.26
C ASP A 18 2.73 3.91 22.49
N PRO A 19 1.60 3.17 22.60
CA PRO A 19 1.44 1.88 21.92
C PRO A 19 1.45 2.02 20.39
N THR A 20 1.43 3.25 19.86
CA THR A 20 1.48 3.51 18.42
C THR A 20 2.90 3.65 17.87
N LYS A 21 3.94 3.74 18.72
CA LYS A 21 5.34 3.97 18.30
C LYS A 21 6.05 2.71 17.76
N GLY A 22 5.33 1.78 17.15
CA GLY A 22 5.86 0.49 16.73
C GLY A 22 5.04 -0.29 15.69
N SER A 23 4.22 0.37 14.88
CA SER A 23 3.51 -0.29 13.77
C SER A 23 3.75 0.48 12.48
N ALA A 24 4.80 0.13 11.74
CA ALA A 24 4.85 0.48 10.32
C ALA A 24 3.67 -0.24 9.64
N LYS A 25 2.60 0.51 9.36
CA LYS A 25 1.38 -0.05 8.75
C LYS A 25 1.59 -0.11 7.24
N LEU A 26 1.83 -1.31 6.71
CA LEU A 26 1.81 -1.55 5.27
C LEU A 26 0.41 -1.22 4.74
N ARG A 27 0.32 -0.26 3.83
CA ARG A 27 -0.88 0.06 3.06
C ARG A 27 -0.84 -0.75 1.77
N ALA A 28 -1.89 -1.51 1.52
CA ALA A 28 -2.02 -2.32 0.32
C ALA A 28 -3.32 -1.98 -0.42
N GLY A 29 -3.24 -1.91 -1.74
CA GLY A 29 -4.39 -1.73 -2.63
C GLY A 29 -4.35 -2.75 -3.76
N ALA A 30 -5.53 -3.23 -4.17
CA ALA A 30 -5.67 -4.13 -5.30
C ALA A 30 -6.83 -3.65 -6.17
N VAL A 31 -6.66 -3.70 -7.49
CA VAL A 31 -7.72 -3.38 -8.44
C VAL A 31 -7.68 -4.34 -9.62
N ALA A 32 -8.86 -4.74 -10.10
CA ALA A 32 -9.05 -5.40 -11.37
C ALA A 32 -9.98 -4.52 -12.22
N PHE A 33 -9.44 -3.91 -13.26
CA PHE A 33 -10.17 -2.99 -14.14
C PHE A 33 -10.47 -3.67 -15.47
N ASP A 34 -11.71 -3.56 -15.95
CA ASP A 34 -12.10 -4.06 -17.27
C ASP A 34 -11.45 -3.21 -18.36
N ILE A 35 -10.63 -3.84 -19.18
CA ILE A 35 -9.91 -3.23 -20.32
C ILE A 35 -10.39 -3.82 -21.66
N THR A 36 -11.59 -4.40 -21.68
CA THR A 36 -12.17 -4.99 -22.88
C THR A 36 -12.34 -3.94 -23.99
N PRO A 37 -11.82 -4.18 -25.21
CA PRO A 37 -11.98 -3.24 -26.31
C PRO A 37 -13.46 -3.01 -26.65
N THR A 38 -13.82 -1.74 -26.86
CA THR A 38 -15.20 -1.35 -27.21
C THR A 38 -15.40 -1.16 -28.72
N THR A 39 -14.30 -1.02 -29.47
CA THR A 39 -14.32 -0.83 -30.93
C THR A 39 -13.62 -2.01 -31.60
N PHE A 40 -14.22 -2.53 -32.65
CA PHE A 40 -13.71 -3.64 -33.46
C PHE A 40 -13.73 -3.26 -34.95
N PRO A 41 -12.91 -3.89 -35.80
CA PRO A 41 -11.93 -4.94 -35.50
C PRO A 41 -10.65 -4.44 -34.82
N VAL A 42 -9.95 -5.31 -34.09
CA VAL A 42 -8.65 -5.00 -33.45
C VAL A 42 -7.61 -6.08 -33.75
N LEU A 43 -6.33 -5.68 -33.84
CA LEU A 43 -5.21 -6.59 -34.02
C LEU A 43 -4.91 -7.36 -32.73
N ILE A 44 -4.63 -8.65 -32.86
CA ILE A 44 -4.21 -9.51 -31.76
C ILE A 44 -2.67 -9.53 -31.68
N ASN A 45 -2.12 -9.11 -30.54
CA ASN A 45 -0.69 -9.17 -30.27
C ASN A 45 -0.28 -10.52 -29.65
N GLY A 46 0.94 -10.98 -29.94
CA GLY A 46 1.54 -12.17 -29.32
C GLY A 46 1.25 -13.52 -29.99
N GLY A 47 0.58 -13.52 -31.15
CA GLY A 47 0.41 -14.72 -31.98
C GLY A 47 1.63 -15.02 -32.87
N MET A 48 1.75 -16.26 -33.37
CA MET A 48 2.79 -16.64 -34.33
C MET A 48 2.57 -16.01 -35.72
N THR A 49 1.31 -15.78 -36.08
CA THR A 49 0.90 -15.07 -37.29
C THR A 49 -0.04 -13.92 -36.92
N SER A 50 -0.16 -12.93 -37.82
CA SER A 50 -1.08 -11.82 -37.63
C SER A 50 -2.53 -12.30 -37.62
N ALA A 51 -3.30 -11.86 -36.63
CA ALA A 51 -4.71 -12.18 -36.48
C ALA A 51 -5.50 -10.95 -36.02
N THR A 52 -6.77 -10.88 -36.44
CA THR A 52 -7.68 -9.78 -36.12
C THR A 52 -8.90 -10.34 -35.39
N ALA A 53 -9.30 -9.70 -34.30
CA ALA A 53 -10.51 -10.05 -33.55
C ALA A 53 -11.66 -9.10 -33.93
N THR A 54 -12.86 -9.68 -34.09
CA THR A 54 -14.12 -8.94 -34.34
C THR A 54 -15.09 -9.01 -33.16
N ARG A 55 -14.79 -9.84 -32.15
CA ARG A 55 -15.59 -9.97 -30.93
C ARG A 55 -14.73 -10.38 -29.75
N VAL A 56 -15.24 -10.12 -28.55
CA VAL A 56 -14.65 -10.59 -27.29
C VAL A 56 -15.26 -11.93 -26.89
N LYS A 57 -14.41 -12.87 -26.44
CA LYS A 57 -14.86 -14.17 -25.91
C LYS A 57 -15.07 -14.14 -24.39
N THR A 58 -14.25 -13.37 -23.69
CA THR A 58 -14.28 -13.14 -22.23
C THR A 58 -13.74 -11.75 -21.95
N LEU A 59 -14.20 -11.10 -20.89
CA LEU A 59 -13.70 -9.78 -20.50
C LEU A 59 -12.20 -9.84 -20.20
N LEU A 60 -11.49 -8.77 -20.55
CA LEU A 60 -10.08 -8.59 -20.27
C LEU A 60 -9.94 -7.71 -19.04
N HIS A 61 -9.10 -8.11 -18.08
CA HIS A 61 -8.83 -7.31 -16.89
C HIS A 61 -7.36 -6.96 -16.77
N ALA A 62 -7.06 -5.67 -16.61
CA ALA A 62 -5.79 -5.23 -16.06
C ALA A 62 -5.86 -5.36 -14.53
N ARG A 63 -4.83 -5.98 -13.94
CA ARG A 63 -4.76 -6.17 -12.49
C ARG A 63 -3.54 -5.45 -11.96
N SER A 64 -3.74 -4.65 -10.93
CA SER A 64 -2.67 -3.90 -10.28
C SER A 64 -2.71 -4.13 -8.78
N LEU A 65 -1.51 -4.20 -8.20
CA LEU A 65 -1.27 -4.31 -6.76
C LEU A 65 -0.35 -3.17 -6.37
N VAL A 66 -0.75 -2.40 -5.36
CA VAL A 66 0.03 -1.28 -4.84
C VAL A 66 0.38 -1.57 -3.40
N LEU A 67 1.66 -1.42 -3.05
CA LEU A 67 2.15 -1.56 -1.69
C LEU A 67 2.89 -0.29 -1.30
N ASP A 68 2.65 0.18 -0.08
CA ASP A 68 3.25 1.39 0.48
C ASP A 68 3.50 1.18 1.98
N ASP A 69 4.76 1.26 2.41
CA ASP A 69 5.16 1.09 3.82
C ASP A 69 5.27 2.43 4.58
N GLY A 70 4.92 3.54 3.93
CA GLY A 70 5.06 4.91 4.44
C GLY A 70 6.38 5.58 4.07
N ASN A 71 7.39 4.84 3.60
CA ASN A 71 8.68 5.36 3.15
C ASN A 71 8.91 5.14 1.65
N SER A 72 8.40 4.04 1.09
CA SER A 72 8.56 3.62 -0.29
C SER A 72 7.28 2.98 -0.83
N ARG A 73 7.05 3.16 -2.14
CA ARG A 73 5.85 2.69 -2.82
C ARG A 73 6.19 1.96 -4.12
N CYS A 74 5.54 0.82 -4.36
CA CYS A 74 5.53 0.11 -5.64
C CYS A 74 4.09 -0.09 -6.15
N ALA A 75 3.90 0.01 -7.47
CA ALA A 75 2.59 0.01 -8.14
C ALA A 75 2.70 -0.55 -9.56
#